data_AF-A0A101INY0-F1
#
_entry.id   AF-A0A101INY0-F1
#
_cell.length_a   1.000
_cell.length_b   1.000
_cell.length_c   1.000
_cell.angle_alpha   90.00
_cell.angle_beta   90.00
_cell.angle_gamma   90.00
#
_symmetry.space_group_name_H-M   'P 1'
#
loop_
_entity.id
_entity.type
_entity.pdbx_description
1 polymer ?
#
loop_
_entity_poly.entity_id
_entity_poly.type
_entity_poly.pdbx_seq_one_letter_code
_entity_poly.pdbx_strand_id
1 'polypeptide(L)'
;MENFEKQFNQPSPEQPKNPERKQETLPPTATAENKEARQLQEQQDQQKLQEVREQLGIGEKKEDENFFENLKRPYGVEDVKNLQQALIEFEEKRKKENGKYVFDYNNFYQFLTSFRKKETQEITPSEKEIPVRDYEELELGIFQGWRQNLLQNQERVLQGRPKLAEVIKILQNEPLPKNLDELRDLYRRYPLLNDMSAVSYQEGVGEKLEKRSGFLHINMARYNAYKYEMPEADMRIYLNPPVEAIPKLSMHLVGLAEKEKIPLYFKIIDYSFQKFTPENAGRLDKMLVYTDKENAPKLAKIIEELQVKRPQWFQGRELPNLVAPIGEGVGIAAEPSKFQKQKFGEQGKSFNSVRALFMKEVWRDTTKDILIANKDVKPRGGRTFQQIFNDQLRLSLDYLKLDSGIVNRYIEQVWQAGLDTEKLSQEVKDKVGRNLESTLLRTMQDIIPNITPDSLVTWVGRRIQDKAPQYGINPENIALNK
;
A
#
# COMPACT_ATOMS: atom_id res chain seq x y z
N MET A 1 -47.87 -42.36 -37.95
CA MET A 1 -48.74 -41.37 -37.31
C MET A 1 -48.16 -40.00 -37.62
N GLU A 2 -48.10 -39.62 -38.89
CA GLU A 2 -49.20 -39.13 -39.74
C GLU A 2 -49.76 -37.78 -39.28
N ASN A 3 -49.73 -36.84 -40.24
CA ASN A 3 -50.46 -35.58 -40.35
C ASN A 3 -49.94 -34.39 -39.54
N PHE A 4 -49.26 -33.46 -40.23
CA PHE A 4 -49.91 -32.23 -40.74
C PHE A 4 -48.92 -31.41 -41.58
N GLU A 5 -48.69 -31.85 -42.82
CA GLU A 5 -48.28 -30.97 -43.93
C GLU A 5 -49.53 -30.65 -44.76
N LYS A 6 -49.69 -29.35 -45.07
CA LYS A 6 -50.60 -28.68 -46.03
C LYS A 6 -51.49 -27.64 -45.37
N GLN A 7 -51.15 -26.36 -45.59
CA GLN A 7 -52.02 -25.40 -46.29
C GLN A 7 -51.31 -24.05 -46.43
N PHE A 8 -50.68 -23.84 -47.59
CA PHE A 8 -50.45 -22.52 -48.18
C PHE A 8 -51.57 -22.28 -49.19
N ASN A 9 -52.32 -21.18 -49.01
CA ASN A 9 -52.93 -20.32 -50.04
C ASN A 9 -54.22 -19.69 -49.49
N GLN A 10 -54.11 -18.46 -48.97
CA GLN A 10 -55.15 -17.44 -49.13
C GLN A 10 -54.51 -16.04 -49.25
N PRO A 11 -55.15 -15.11 -49.99
CA PRO A 11 -54.56 -13.83 -50.38
C PRO A 11 -54.62 -12.79 -49.25
N SER A 12 -53.64 -11.88 -49.25
CA SER A 12 -53.48 -10.76 -48.33
C SER A 12 -54.73 -9.87 -48.22
N PRO A 13 -55.15 -9.46 -47.01
CA PRO A 13 -56.05 -8.34 -46.83
C PRO A 13 -55.32 -7.00 -47.03
N GLU A 14 -56.06 -6.06 -47.62
CA GLU A 14 -55.64 -4.70 -47.96
C GLU A 14 -54.97 -3.96 -46.79
N GLN A 15 -53.89 -3.25 -47.11
CA GLN A 15 -53.16 -2.38 -46.19
C GLN A 15 -54.05 -1.22 -45.71
N PRO A 16 -54.12 -0.93 -44.39
CA PRO A 16 -54.60 0.35 -43.93
C PRO A 16 -53.58 1.44 -44.30
N LYS A 17 -54.07 2.51 -44.93
CA LYS A 17 -53.29 3.72 -45.23
C LYS A 17 -52.64 4.25 -43.96
N ASN A 18 -51.32 4.37 -43.99
CA ASN A 18 -50.50 4.98 -42.95
C ASN A 18 -50.87 6.48 -42.80
N PRO A 19 -51.09 7.01 -41.58
CA PRO A 19 -51.19 8.44 -41.38
C PRO A 19 -49.80 9.09 -41.57
N GLU A 20 -49.79 10.27 -42.19
CA GLU A 20 -48.59 11.07 -42.46
C GLU A 20 -47.71 11.25 -41.22
N ARG A 21 -46.50 10.68 -41.28
CA ARG A 21 -45.45 10.88 -40.30
C ARG A 21 -44.87 12.28 -40.50
N LYS A 22 -45.15 13.21 -39.58
CA LYS A 22 -44.40 14.46 -39.47
C LYS A 22 -42.92 14.11 -39.29
N GLN A 23 -42.07 14.63 -40.16
CA GLN A 23 -40.62 14.60 -40.01
C GLN A 23 -40.26 15.41 -38.76
N GLU A 24 -39.87 14.74 -37.69
CA GLU A 24 -39.08 15.37 -36.63
C GLU A 24 -37.67 15.60 -37.19
N THR A 25 -37.27 16.87 -37.22
CA THR A 25 -35.96 17.34 -37.61
C THR A 25 -34.90 16.79 -36.67
N LEU A 26 -33.91 16.10 -37.23
CA LEU A 26 -32.65 15.76 -36.54
C LEU A 26 -31.97 17.05 -36.04
N PRO A 27 -31.30 17.02 -34.87
CA PRO A 27 -30.52 18.17 -34.41
C PRO A 27 -29.37 18.46 -35.39
N PRO A 28 -29.02 19.73 -35.60
CA PRO A 28 -28.06 20.11 -36.64
C PRO A 28 -26.68 19.54 -36.33
N THR A 29 -26.10 18.89 -37.33
CA THR A 29 -24.68 18.56 -37.43
C THR A 29 -23.85 19.79 -37.11
N ALA A 30 -22.90 19.65 -36.18
CA ALA A 30 -21.99 20.72 -35.79
C ALA A 30 -21.35 21.35 -37.04
N THR A 31 -21.64 22.63 -37.27
CA THR A 31 -21.12 23.43 -38.37
C THR A 31 -19.60 23.57 -38.26
N ALA A 32 -18.92 23.78 -39.39
CA ALA A 32 -17.47 23.93 -39.47
C ALA A 32 -16.93 25.03 -38.52
N GLU A 33 -17.69 26.09 -38.30
CA GLU A 33 -17.40 27.18 -37.36
C GLU A 33 -17.24 26.69 -35.90
N ASN A 34 -17.95 25.63 -35.51
CA ASN A 34 -17.87 25.06 -34.16
C ASN A 34 -16.63 24.17 -33.96
N LYS A 35 -16.03 23.68 -35.05
CA LYS A 35 -14.74 22.97 -35.01
C LYS A 35 -13.57 23.94 -34.91
N GLU A 36 -13.61 25.04 -35.66
CA GLU A 36 -12.57 26.07 -35.61
C GLU A 36 -12.55 26.78 -34.25
N ALA A 37 -13.70 27.11 -33.68
CA ALA A 37 -13.79 27.68 -32.33
C ALA A 37 -13.22 26.72 -31.25
N ARG A 38 -13.45 25.41 -31.38
CA ARG A 38 -12.85 24.40 -30.49
C ARG A 38 -11.34 24.27 -30.66
N GLN A 39 -10.84 24.26 -31.91
CA GLN A 39 -9.40 24.21 -32.16
C GLN A 39 -8.68 25.46 -31.66
N LEU A 40 -9.30 26.64 -31.81
CA LEU A 40 -8.75 27.88 -31.29
C LEU A 40 -8.72 27.90 -29.76
N GLN A 41 -9.78 27.38 -29.11
CA GLN A 41 -9.80 27.24 -27.66
C GLN A 41 -8.75 26.23 -27.16
N GLU A 42 -8.60 25.08 -27.83
CA GLU A 42 -7.56 24.08 -27.50
C GLU A 42 -6.14 24.65 -27.69
N GLN A 43 -5.91 25.45 -28.72
CA GLN A 43 -4.62 26.14 -28.91
C GLN A 43 -4.36 27.17 -27.83
N GLN A 44 -5.35 27.98 -27.45
CA GLN A 44 -5.22 28.97 -26.37
C GLN A 44 -4.97 28.32 -25.01
N ASP A 45 -5.63 27.18 -24.75
CA ASP A 45 -5.44 26.42 -23.52
C ASP A 45 -4.05 25.76 -23.48
N GLN A 46 -3.54 25.26 -24.61
CA GLN A 46 -2.17 24.75 -24.72
C GLN A 46 -1.13 25.85 -24.52
N GLN A 47 -1.35 27.04 -25.08
CA GLN A 47 -0.43 28.17 -24.98
C GLN A 47 -0.36 28.70 -23.54
N LYS A 48 -1.50 28.85 -22.86
CA LYS A 48 -1.53 29.18 -21.42
C LYS A 48 -0.85 28.12 -20.56
N LEU A 49 -1.01 26.84 -20.90
CA LEU A 49 -0.34 25.76 -20.18
C LEU A 49 1.19 25.83 -20.34
N GLN A 50 1.66 26.22 -21.52
CA GLN A 50 3.07 26.38 -21.83
C GLN A 50 3.68 27.59 -21.13
N GLU A 51 2.98 28.73 -21.11
CA GLU A 51 3.38 29.92 -20.34
C GLU A 51 3.46 29.64 -18.84
N VAL A 52 2.51 28.87 -18.28
CA VAL A 52 2.56 28.43 -16.88
C VAL A 52 3.74 27.49 -16.64
N ARG A 53 4.06 26.59 -17.57
CA ARG A 53 5.24 25.70 -17.47
C ARG A 53 6.54 26.49 -17.48
N GLU A 54 6.66 27.50 -18.34
CA GLU A 54 7.83 28.37 -18.43
C GLU A 54 7.99 29.25 -17.18
N GLN A 55 6.89 29.84 -16.67
CA GLN A 55 6.90 30.63 -15.43
C GLN A 55 7.26 29.80 -14.19
N LEU A 56 6.93 28.50 -14.19
CA LEU A 56 7.27 27.57 -13.12
C LEU A 56 8.66 26.92 -13.30
N GLY A 57 9.41 27.26 -14.36
CA GLY A 57 10.71 26.65 -14.64
C GLY A 57 10.63 25.16 -14.99
N ILE A 58 9.45 24.67 -15.36
CA ILE A 58 9.20 23.28 -15.78
C ILE A 58 9.56 23.17 -17.26
N GLY A 59 10.86 23.18 -17.55
CA GLY A 59 11.34 22.76 -18.85
C GLY A 59 10.96 21.30 -19.13
N GLU A 60 10.95 20.89 -20.40
CA GLU A 60 11.03 19.49 -20.79
C GLU A 60 12.36 18.91 -20.30
N LYS A 61 12.46 18.62 -18.99
CA LYS A 61 13.47 17.69 -18.50
C LYS A 61 13.18 16.37 -19.19
N LYS A 62 14.13 15.90 -19.99
CA LYS A 62 14.20 14.50 -20.44
C LYS A 62 13.84 13.62 -19.24
N GLU A 63 13.03 12.60 -19.46
CA GLU A 63 12.79 11.57 -18.46
C GLU A 63 14.13 11.19 -17.86
N ASP A 64 14.25 11.31 -16.53
CA ASP A 64 15.50 11.05 -15.83
C ASP A 64 15.77 9.55 -15.96
N GLU A 65 16.58 9.17 -16.96
CA GLU A 65 16.99 7.79 -17.23
C GLU A 65 17.62 7.14 -15.97
N ASN A 66 18.06 7.97 -15.03
CA ASN A 66 18.68 7.57 -13.77
C ASN A 66 17.78 7.81 -12.54
N PHE A 67 16.47 8.03 -12.70
CA PHE A 67 15.56 8.33 -11.58
C PHE A 67 15.80 7.41 -10.37
N PHE A 68 15.77 6.09 -10.59
CA PHE A 68 15.97 5.10 -9.52
C PHE A 68 17.42 4.98 -9.03
N GLU A 69 18.40 5.27 -9.89
CA GLU A 69 19.82 5.28 -9.49
C GLU A 69 20.15 6.47 -8.59
N ASN A 70 19.42 7.57 -8.78
CA ASN A 70 19.50 8.79 -7.98
C ASN A 70 18.79 8.65 -6.62
N LEU A 71 17.88 7.67 -6.47
CA LEU A 71 17.21 7.37 -5.21
C LEU A 71 18.09 6.65 -4.17
N LYS A 72 19.41 6.76 -4.22
CA LYS A 72 20.28 6.16 -3.21
C LYS A 72 19.99 6.79 -1.85
N ARG A 73 19.51 5.97 -0.93
CA ARG A 73 19.27 6.33 0.47
C ARG A 73 20.03 5.34 1.34
N PRO A 74 21.29 5.63 1.71
CA PRO A 74 22.07 4.71 2.52
C PRO A 74 21.34 4.46 3.84
N TYR A 75 21.36 3.20 4.29
CA TYR A 75 20.87 2.86 5.62
C TYR A 75 21.70 3.60 6.67
N GLY A 76 21.07 4.55 7.37
CA GLY A 76 21.76 5.54 8.18
C GLY A 76 21.50 5.41 9.67
N VAL A 77 22.18 6.27 10.44
CA VAL A 77 21.98 6.42 11.89
C VAL A 77 20.51 6.71 12.22
N GLU A 78 19.84 7.52 11.39
CA GLU A 78 18.42 7.83 11.59
C GLU A 78 17.53 6.59 11.46
N ASP A 79 17.82 5.67 10.53
CA ASP A 79 17.05 4.42 10.40
C ASP A 79 17.19 3.55 11.66
N VAL A 80 18.42 3.46 12.18
CA VAL A 80 18.70 2.75 13.44
C VAL A 80 18.00 3.41 14.61
N LYS A 81 18.09 4.73 14.73
CA LYS A 81 17.45 5.50 15.81
C LYS A 81 15.93 5.31 15.80
N ASN A 82 15.30 5.42 14.63
CA ASN A 82 13.87 5.21 14.44
C ASN A 82 13.45 3.81 14.89
N LEU A 83 14.30 2.83 14.60
CA LEU A 83 14.07 1.44 14.96
C LEU A 83 14.29 1.16 16.45
N GLN A 84 15.31 1.76 17.07
CA GLN A 84 15.52 1.70 18.52
C GLN A 84 14.33 2.32 19.26
N GLN A 85 13.85 3.47 18.80
CA GLN A 85 12.68 4.12 19.35
C GLN A 85 11.45 3.20 19.27
N ALA A 86 11.23 2.54 18.12
CA ALA A 86 10.17 1.56 17.97
C ALA A 86 10.30 0.36 18.92
N LEU A 87 11.51 -0.12 19.21
CA LEU A 87 11.74 -1.18 20.20
C LEU A 87 11.36 -0.75 21.61
N ILE A 88 11.76 0.46 22.00
CA ILE A 88 11.45 1.04 23.31
C ILE A 88 9.94 1.15 23.49
N GLU A 89 9.25 1.74 22.51
CA GLU A 89 7.80 1.95 22.58
C GLU A 89 7.02 0.62 22.55
N PHE A 90 7.47 -0.35 21.76
CA PHE A 90 6.90 -1.70 21.75
C PHE A 90 6.98 -2.32 23.16
N GLU A 91 8.13 -2.19 23.82
CA GLU A 91 8.36 -2.74 25.14
C GLU A 91 7.50 -2.05 26.22
N GLU A 92 7.37 -0.72 26.15
CA GLU A 92 6.46 0.02 27.02
C GLU A 92 5.01 -0.42 26.85
N LYS A 93 4.56 -0.64 25.61
CA LYS A 93 3.20 -1.13 25.34
C LYS A 93 3.00 -2.54 25.87
N ARG A 94 3.98 -3.44 25.66
CA ARG A 94 3.95 -4.79 26.22
C ARG A 94 3.78 -4.78 27.74
N LYS A 95 4.53 -3.92 28.44
CA LYS A 95 4.43 -3.75 29.91
C LYS A 95 3.05 -3.24 30.32
N LYS A 96 2.53 -2.21 29.66
CA LYS A 96 1.20 -1.65 29.92
C LYS A 96 0.07 -2.67 29.75
N GLU A 97 0.24 -3.63 28.85
CA GLU A 97 -0.76 -4.66 28.55
C GLU A 97 -0.47 -6.02 29.21
N ASN A 98 0.26 -6.02 30.34
CA ASN A 98 0.57 -7.21 31.15
C ASN A 98 1.17 -8.38 30.33
N GLY A 99 2.06 -8.07 29.38
CA GLY A 99 2.75 -9.09 28.60
C GLY A 99 1.90 -9.80 27.54
N LYS A 100 0.66 -9.33 27.27
CA LYS A 100 -0.19 -9.90 26.21
C LYS A 100 0.45 -9.81 24.81
N TYR A 101 1.32 -8.83 24.58
CA TYR A 101 2.10 -8.75 23.36
C TYR A 101 3.35 -9.62 23.44
N VAL A 102 3.32 -10.75 22.74
CA VAL A 102 4.55 -11.45 22.36
C VAL A 102 5.23 -10.64 21.25
N PHE A 103 6.54 -10.47 21.35
CA PHE A 103 7.34 -9.89 20.27
C PHE A 103 7.22 -10.79 19.03
N ASP A 104 6.31 -10.42 18.13
CA ASP A 104 6.22 -10.94 16.78
C ASP A 104 6.83 -9.88 15.85
N TYR A 105 7.78 -10.27 15.03
CA TYR A 105 8.45 -9.35 14.14
C TYR A 105 7.50 -8.75 13.09
N ASN A 106 6.41 -9.44 12.73
CA ASN A 106 5.36 -8.85 11.90
C ASN A 106 4.65 -7.72 12.63
N ASN A 107 4.38 -7.89 13.93
CA ASN A 107 3.80 -6.84 14.78
C ASN A 107 4.80 -5.70 15.00
N PHE A 108 6.09 -6.01 15.16
CA PHE A 108 7.15 -5.02 15.27
C PHE A 108 7.39 -4.26 13.97
N TYR A 109 7.24 -4.90 12.81
CA TYR A 109 7.28 -4.23 11.51
C TYR A 109 6.02 -3.40 11.24
N GLN A 110 4.84 -3.91 11.59
CA GLN A 110 3.63 -3.09 11.63
C GLN A 110 3.83 -1.91 12.58
N PHE A 111 4.48 -2.11 13.72
CA PHE A 111 4.85 -1.04 14.63
C PHE A 111 5.80 -0.03 13.97
N LEU A 112 6.83 -0.49 13.26
CA LEU A 112 7.75 0.36 12.51
C LEU A 112 7.10 1.15 11.39
N THR A 113 6.06 0.63 10.76
CA THR A 113 5.41 1.28 9.61
C THR A 113 4.15 2.04 9.97
N SER A 114 3.56 1.76 11.15
CA SER A 114 2.22 2.22 11.54
C SER A 114 2.18 2.94 12.89
N PHE A 115 3.27 2.99 13.66
CA PHE A 115 3.32 3.63 14.98
C PHE A 115 4.53 4.57 15.10
N ARG A 116 4.29 5.87 14.90
CA ARG A 116 5.06 6.92 15.56
C ARG A 116 4.10 7.74 16.42
N LYS A 117 4.49 7.92 17.69
CA LYS A 117 3.83 8.67 18.78
C LYS A 117 2.29 8.79 18.73
N LYS A 118 1.68 7.98 19.59
CA LYS A 118 0.39 8.21 20.27
C LYS A 118 0.40 9.39 21.25
N GLU A 119 1.51 10.13 21.40
CA GLU A 119 1.49 11.41 22.10
C GLU A 119 0.71 12.38 21.23
N THR A 120 -0.62 12.29 21.34
CA THR A 120 -1.56 13.33 20.97
C THR A 120 -1.10 14.13 19.75
N GLN A 121 -1.11 13.50 18.56
CA GLN A 121 -1.82 14.23 17.51
C GLN A 121 -3.22 14.39 18.07
N GLU A 122 -3.43 15.48 18.83
CA GLU A 122 -4.76 16.00 19.04
C GLU A 122 -5.32 16.04 17.65
N ILE A 123 -6.26 15.13 17.39
CA ILE A 123 -7.04 15.12 16.16
C ILE A 123 -7.48 16.57 16.04
N THR A 124 -6.91 17.27 15.06
CA THR A 124 -7.20 18.69 14.96
C THR A 124 -8.72 18.80 14.80
N PRO A 125 -9.35 19.90 15.22
CA PRO A 125 -10.77 20.09 14.95
C PRO A 125 -11.11 19.84 13.46
N SER A 126 -10.18 20.15 12.54
CA SER A 126 -10.30 19.83 11.11
C SER A 126 -10.19 18.34 10.77
N GLU A 127 -9.39 17.54 11.48
CA GLU A 127 -9.33 16.08 11.32
C GLU A 127 -10.53 15.35 11.95
N LYS A 128 -11.24 16.00 12.90
CA LYS A 128 -12.51 15.48 13.47
C LYS A 128 -13.68 15.69 12.53
N GLU A 129 -13.66 16.76 11.74
CA GLU A 129 -14.63 17.01 10.69
C GLU A 129 -14.23 16.24 9.43
N ILE A 130 -14.55 14.93 9.44
CA ILE A 130 -14.39 14.08 8.25
C ILE A 130 -15.14 14.77 7.09
N PRO A 131 -14.48 15.08 5.96
CA PRO A 131 -15.13 15.75 4.85
C PRO A 131 -15.95 14.73 4.06
N VAL A 132 -17.02 14.20 4.66
CA VAL A 132 -17.88 13.16 4.07
C VAL A 132 -18.33 13.58 2.68
N ARG A 133 -18.63 14.86 2.49
CA ARG A 133 -18.96 15.44 1.18
C ARG A 133 -17.84 15.27 0.15
N ASP A 134 -16.58 15.51 0.49
CA ASP A 134 -15.47 15.39 -0.46
C ASP A 134 -15.22 13.91 -0.82
N TYR A 135 -15.43 12.98 0.13
CA TYR A 135 -15.43 11.54 -0.14
C TYR A 135 -16.61 11.12 -1.02
N GLU A 136 -17.79 11.67 -0.77
CA GLU A 136 -18.98 11.45 -1.58
C GLU A 136 -18.77 11.91 -3.03
N GLU A 137 -18.25 13.12 -3.23
CA GLU A 137 -17.91 13.65 -4.56
C GLU A 137 -16.89 12.75 -5.28
N LEU A 138 -15.87 12.26 -4.59
CA LEU A 138 -14.88 11.34 -5.14
C LEU A 138 -15.50 9.99 -5.54
N GLU A 139 -16.14 9.29 -4.60
CA GLU A 139 -16.63 7.93 -4.79
C GLU A 139 -17.80 7.88 -5.77
N LEU A 140 -18.79 8.76 -5.61
CA LEU A 140 -19.91 8.84 -6.55
C LEU A 140 -19.44 9.32 -7.92
N GLY A 141 -18.57 10.33 -7.98
CA GLY A 141 -18.06 10.85 -9.25
C GLY A 141 -17.39 9.75 -10.09
N ILE A 142 -16.49 8.99 -9.47
CA ILE A 142 -15.80 7.88 -10.15
C ILE A 142 -16.79 6.76 -10.50
N PHE A 143 -17.71 6.40 -9.60
CA PHE A 143 -18.71 5.36 -9.87
C PHE A 143 -19.64 5.73 -11.03
N GLN A 144 -20.15 6.96 -11.05
CA GLN A 144 -21.06 7.47 -12.06
C GLN A 144 -20.39 7.52 -13.43
N GLY A 145 -19.15 8.05 -13.50
CA GLY A 145 -18.37 8.06 -14.73
C GLY A 145 -18.07 6.65 -15.25
N TRP A 146 -17.69 5.72 -14.36
CA TRP A 146 -17.50 4.32 -14.71
C TRP A 146 -18.78 3.68 -15.26
N ARG A 147 -19.92 3.86 -14.58
CA ARG A 147 -21.22 3.36 -15.02
C ARG A 147 -21.57 3.90 -16.40
N GLN A 148 -21.41 5.20 -16.61
CA GLN A 148 -21.69 5.84 -17.89
C GLN A 148 -20.83 5.24 -19.01
N ASN A 149 -19.51 5.14 -18.80
CA ASN A 149 -18.58 4.56 -19.76
C ASN A 149 -18.95 3.13 -20.13
N LEU A 150 -19.29 2.32 -19.14
CA LEU A 150 -19.65 0.92 -19.31
C LEU A 150 -20.99 0.76 -20.06
N LEU A 151 -21.99 1.57 -19.74
CA LEU A 151 -23.31 1.53 -20.40
C LEU A 151 -23.30 2.12 -21.81
N GLN A 152 -22.42 3.08 -22.12
CA GLN A 152 -22.30 3.68 -23.45
C GLN A 152 -21.46 2.84 -24.42
N ASN A 153 -20.55 1.99 -23.92
CA ASN A 153 -19.60 1.23 -24.73
C ASN A 153 -19.76 -0.29 -24.59
N GLN A 154 -20.98 -0.77 -24.31
CA GLN A 154 -21.26 -2.16 -23.92
C GLN A 154 -20.66 -3.19 -24.88
N GLU A 155 -20.89 -3.03 -26.19
CA GLU A 155 -20.41 -3.98 -27.20
C GLU A 155 -18.89 -4.15 -27.14
N ARG A 156 -18.17 -3.03 -27.17
CA ARG A 156 -16.70 -3.00 -27.08
C ARG A 156 -16.19 -3.56 -25.76
N VAL A 157 -16.84 -3.21 -24.65
CA VAL A 157 -16.47 -3.71 -23.32
C VAL A 157 -16.65 -5.23 -23.24
N LEU A 158 -17.75 -5.77 -23.76
CA LEU A 158 -18.04 -7.21 -23.69
C LEU A 158 -17.17 -8.04 -24.62
N GLN A 159 -16.67 -7.47 -25.73
CA GLN A 159 -15.66 -8.12 -26.56
C GLN A 159 -14.36 -8.40 -25.79
N GLY A 160 -13.89 -7.44 -24.98
CA GLY A 160 -12.66 -7.59 -24.19
C GLY A 160 -12.87 -8.21 -22.80
N ARG A 161 -14.06 -8.02 -22.21
CA ARG A 161 -14.35 -8.35 -20.80
C ARG A 161 -15.76 -8.95 -20.65
N PRO A 162 -16.01 -10.16 -21.19
CA PRO A 162 -17.34 -10.77 -21.21
C PRO A 162 -17.96 -10.98 -19.82
N LYS A 163 -17.12 -11.11 -18.78
CA LYS A 163 -17.56 -11.21 -17.37
C LYS A 163 -18.32 -9.98 -16.87
N LEU A 164 -18.24 -8.84 -17.57
CA LEU A 164 -18.99 -7.64 -17.21
C LEU A 164 -20.46 -7.69 -17.64
N ALA A 165 -20.92 -8.69 -18.40
CA ALA A 165 -22.31 -8.78 -18.86
C ALA A 165 -23.33 -8.71 -17.71
N GLU A 166 -23.06 -9.41 -16.61
CA GLU A 166 -23.90 -9.39 -15.42
C GLU A 166 -23.89 -8.03 -14.73
N VAL A 167 -22.72 -7.39 -14.64
CA VAL A 167 -22.56 -6.02 -14.11
C VAL A 167 -23.38 -5.01 -14.93
N ILE A 168 -23.32 -5.09 -16.26
CA ILE A 168 -24.10 -4.23 -17.17
C ILE A 168 -25.60 -4.39 -16.86
N LYS A 169 -26.08 -5.64 -16.76
CA LYS A 169 -27.48 -5.94 -16.49
C LYS A 169 -27.94 -5.37 -15.14
N ILE A 170 -27.12 -5.47 -14.10
CA ILE A 170 -27.43 -4.87 -12.78
C ILE A 170 -27.54 -3.36 -12.94
N LEU A 171 -26.55 -2.70 -13.55
CA LEU A 171 -26.51 -1.24 -13.71
C LEU A 171 -27.63 -0.67 -14.60
N GLN A 172 -28.22 -1.47 -15.49
CA GLN A 172 -29.38 -1.05 -16.28
C GLN A 172 -30.68 -1.06 -15.49
N ASN A 173 -30.80 -1.95 -14.50
CA ASN A 173 -32.02 -2.13 -13.71
C ASN A 173 -32.03 -1.33 -12.41
N GLU A 174 -30.85 -0.91 -11.94
CA GLU A 174 -30.71 -0.18 -10.67
C GLU A 174 -30.66 1.34 -10.88
N PRO A 175 -31.35 2.14 -10.04
CA PRO A 175 -31.25 3.60 -10.11
C PRO A 175 -29.82 4.08 -9.87
N LEU A 176 -29.53 5.32 -10.28
CA LEU A 176 -28.24 5.95 -9.97
C LEU A 176 -28.20 6.32 -8.49
N PRO A 177 -27.20 5.87 -7.71
CA PRO A 177 -27.03 6.30 -6.33
C PRO A 177 -26.81 7.81 -6.24
N LYS A 178 -27.47 8.44 -5.27
CA LYS A 178 -27.43 9.90 -5.06
C LYS A 178 -26.49 10.32 -3.92
N ASN A 179 -26.14 9.40 -3.04
CA ASN A 179 -25.29 9.60 -1.87
C ASN A 179 -24.47 8.33 -1.61
N LEU A 180 -23.48 8.42 -0.70
CA LEU A 180 -22.64 7.27 -0.33
C LEU A 180 -23.44 6.09 0.22
N ASP A 181 -24.48 6.33 1.01
CA ASP A 181 -25.27 5.27 1.63
C ASP A 181 -26.00 4.44 0.57
N GLU A 182 -26.60 5.08 -0.43
CA GLU A 182 -27.22 4.41 -1.57
C GLU A 182 -26.20 3.61 -2.40
N LEU A 183 -24.99 4.15 -2.61
CA LEU A 183 -23.92 3.45 -3.34
C LEU A 183 -23.49 2.19 -2.58
N ARG A 184 -23.33 2.32 -1.26
CA ARG A 184 -22.95 1.23 -0.37
C ARG A 184 -24.04 0.16 -0.29
N ASP A 185 -25.30 0.56 -0.22
CA ASP A 185 -26.44 -0.36 -0.29
C ASP A 185 -26.51 -1.10 -1.63
N LEU A 186 -26.17 -0.42 -2.73
CA LEU A 186 -26.05 -1.06 -4.03
C LEU A 186 -24.95 -2.14 -4.02
N TYR A 187 -23.78 -1.86 -3.46
CA TYR A 187 -22.71 -2.85 -3.32
C TYR A 187 -23.05 -4.00 -2.36
N ARG A 188 -23.79 -3.74 -1.27
CA ARG A 188 -24.30 -4.79 -0.36
C ARG A 188 -25.25 -5.75 -1.08
N ARG A 189 -26.17 -5.21 -1.88
CA ARG A 189 -27.13 -6.01 -2.67
C ARG A 189 -26.46 -6.77 -3.81
N TYR A 190 -25.42 -6.18 -4.41
CA TYR A 190 -24.70 -6.74 -5.55
C TYR A 190 -23.19 -6.74 -5.32
N PRO A 191 -22.63 -7.71 -4.57
CA PRO A 191 -21.20 -7.76 -4.26
C PRO A 191 -20.29 -7.78 -5.49
N LEU A 192 -20.74 -8.37 -6.60
CA LEU A 192 -20.02 -8.36 -7.87
C LEU A 192 -19.71 -6.94 -8.37
N LEU A 193 -20.57 -5.95 -8.08
CA LEU A 193 -20.32 -4.55 -8.44
C LEU A 193 -19.11 -4.01 -7.69
N ASN A 194 -18.93 -4.35 -6.41
CA ASN A 194 -17.75 -3.94 -5.65
C ASN A 194 -16.48 -4.49 -6.31
N ASP A 195 -16.47 -5.77 -6.67
CA ASP A 195 -15.27 -6.42 -7.21
C ASP A 195 -14.86 -5.89 -8.58
N MET A 196 -15.83 -5.40 -9.37
CA MET A 196 -15.65 -5.00 -10.76
C MET A 196 -15.61 -3.49 -10.99
N SER A 197 -16.09 -2.68 -10.04
CA SER A 197 -16.15 -1.23 -10.17
C SER A 197 -14.76 -0.58 -10.09
N ALA A 198 -14.68 0.64 -10.62
CA ALA A 198 -13.51 1.51 -10.51
C ALA A 198 -13.26 1.97 -9.07
N VAL A 199 -14.29 2.01 -8.24
CA VAL A 199 -14.20 2.22 -6.80
C VAL A 199 -14.63 0.93 -6.10
N SER A 200 -13.82 0.42 -5.17
CA SER A 200 -14.11 -0.83 -4.47
C SER A 200 -13.52 -0.87 -3.07
N TYR A 201 -14.17 -1.58 -2.16
CA TYR A 201 -13.74 -1.75 -0.78
C TYR A 201 -13.01 -3.09 -0.61
N GLN A 202 -11.84 -3.07 0.04
CA GLN A 202 -10.93 -4.23 0.14
C GLN A 202 -11.59 -5.49 0.76
N GLU A 203 -12.57 -5.31 1.64
CA GLU A 203 -13.29 -6.40 2.33
C GLU A 203 -14.78 -6.48 1.93
N GLY A 204 -15.17 -5.81 0.85
CA GLY A 204 -16.58 -5.61 0.46
C GLY A 204 -17.30 -4.61 1.37
N VAL A 205 -18.61 -4.40 1.13
CA VAL A 205 -19.44 -3.49 1.95
C VAL A 205 -20.29 -4.31 2.92
N GLY A 206 -20.04 -4.22 4.23
CA GLY A 206 -20.79 -4.94 5.27
C GLY A 206 -20.36 -4.60 6.70
N GLU A 207 -21.04 -5.15 7.72
CA GLU A 207 -20.78 -4.89 9.16
C GLU A 207 -19.31 -5.12 9.60
N LYS A 208 -18.53 -5.90 8.84
CA LYS A 208 -17.11 -6.15 9.12
C LYS A 208 -16.21 -4.93 8.88
N LEU A 209 -16.60 -4.00 8.00
CA LEU A 209 -15.84 -2.75 7.77
C LEU A 209 -15.88 -1.81 8.99
N GLU A 210 -16.84 -1.95 9.91
CA GLU A 210 -16.86 -1.16 11.15
C GLU A 210 -15.73 -1.55 12.13
N LYS A 211 -15.06 -2.69 11.89
CA LYS A 211 -14.11 -3.29 12.84
C LYS A 211 -12.67 -3.40 12.33
N ARG A 212 -12.38 -3.15 11.05
CA ARG A 212 -11.03 -3.28 10.48
C ARG A 212 -10.71 -2.20 9.44
N SER A 213 -9.42 -1.87 9.35
CA SER A 213 -8.87 -0.86 8.45
C SER A 213 -9.24 -1.13 6.98
N GLY A 214 -10.29 -0.46 6.48
CA GLY A 214 -10.74 -0.56 5.11
C GLY A 214 -10.01 0.42 4.21
N PHE A 215 -9.18 -0.09 3.30
CA PHE A 215 -8.75 0.73 2.17
C PHE A 215 -9.88 0.80 1.14
N LEU A 216 -10.14 2.01 0.64
CA LEU A 216 -10.85 2.23 -0.60
C LEU A 216 -9.85 2.11 -1.75
N HIS A 217 -10.18 1.29 -2.73
CA HIS A 217 -9.38 1.10 -3.93
C HIS A 217 -9.99 1.91 -5.07
N ILE A 218 -9.14 2.64 -5.79
CA ILE A 218 -9.51 3.39 -6.99
C ILE A 218 -8.65 2.88 -8.14
N ASN A 219 -9.29 2.26 -9.14
CA ASN A 219 -8.63 1.63 -10.29
C ASN A 219 -9.16 2.24 -11.60
N MET A 220 -8.39 3.17 -12.17
CA MET A 220 -8.79 3.91 -13.36
C MET A 220 -8.79 3.08 -14.65
N ALA A 221 -8.10 1.94 -14.66
CA ALA A 221 -8.25 1.01 -15.78
C ALA A 221 -9.66 0.40 -15.84
N ARG A 222 -10.30 0.22 -14.68
CA ARG A 222 -11.71 -0.19 -14.63
C ARG A 222 -12.65 0.94 -15.04
N TYR A 223 -12.33 2.19 -14.66
CA TYR A 223 -13.15 3.37 -14.98
C TYR A 223 -13.42 3.51 -16.48
N ASN A 224 -12.37 3.31 -17.30
CA ASN A 224 -12.47 3.40 -18.75
C ASN A 224 -12.78 2.06 -19.44
N ALA A 225 -13.07 0.99 -18.69
CA ALA A 225 -13.58 -0.37 -19.03
C ALA A 225 -12.98 -1.17 -20.21
N TYR A 226 -12.40 -0.52 -21.22
CA TYR A 226 -11.93 -1.04 -22.51
C TYR A 226 -10.61 -0.40 -22.98
N LYS A 227 -10.07 0.58 -22.24
CA LYS A 227 -8.98 1.45 -22.73
C LYS A 227 -7.62 1.21 -22.09
N TYR A 228 -7.57 0.67 -20.87
CA TYR A 228 -6.33 0.48 -20.13
C TYR A 228 -6.27 -0.92 -19.54
N GLU A 229 -5.17 -1.62 -19.80
CA GLU A 229 -4.71 -2.69 -18.91
C GLU A 229 -3.81 -2.06 -17.86
N MET A 230 -3.98 -2.45 -16.59
CA MET A 230 -3.01 -2.04 -15.57
C MET A 230 -1.75 -2.87 -15.76
N PRO A 231 -0.57 -2.24 -15.90
CA PRO A 231 0.68 -2.96 -15.87
C PRO A 231 0.86 -3.67 -14.51
N GLU A 232 1.68 -4.73 -14.49
CA GLU A 232 2.05 -5.37 -13.22
C GLU A 232 2.80 -4.34 -12.37
N ALA A 233 2.24 -3.99 -11.21
CA ALA A 233 2.88 -3.04 -10.32
C ALA A 233 4.18 -3.64 -9.75
N ASP A 234 5.30 -3.01 -10.06
CA ASP A 234 6.61 -3.28 -9.48
C ASP A 234 7.12 -2.13 -8.60
N MET A 235 6.36 -1.04 -8.51
CA MET A 235 6.63 0.14 -7.68
C MET A 235 5.37 0.59 -6.91
N ARG A 236 5.59 1.21 -5.75
CA ARG A 236 4.58 1.83 -4.91
C ARG A 236 5.04 3.19 -4.41
N ILE A 237 4.19 4.21 -4.53
CA ILE A 237 4.38 5.54 -3.98
C ILE A 237 3.50 5.70 -2.74
N TYR A 238 4.11 6.16 -1.64
CA TYR A 238 3.50 6.42 -0.34
C TYR A 238 3.23 7.91 -0.21
N LEU A 239 2.01 8.25 0.19
CA LEU A 239 1.56 9.61 0.41
C LEU A 239 0.93 9.70 1.80
N ASN A 240 1.34 10.71 2.58
CA ASN A 240 0.80 10.98 3.92
C ASN A 240 0.14 12.36 4.03
N PRO A 241 -0.90 12.66 3.23
CA PRO A 241 -1.58 13.95 3.33
C PRO A 241 -2.38 14.09 4.64
N PRO A 242 -2.78 15.32 5.02
CA PRO A 242 -3.86 15.53 5.98
C PRO A 242 -5.15 14.81 5.56
N VAL A 243 -5.99 14.42 6.51
CA VAL A 243 -7.21 13.63 6.24
C VAL A 243 -8.16 14.38 5.30
N GLU A 244 -8.30 15.68 5.52
CA GLU A 244 -9.11 16.59 4.72
C GLU A 244 -8.62 16.77 3.27
N ALA A 245 -7.35 16.43 3.01
CA ALA A 245 -6.75 16.56 1.69
C ALA A 245 -6.86 15.28 0.86
N ILE A 246 -7.14 14.12 1.48
CA ILE A 246 -7.15 12.82 0.79
C ILE A 246 -8.09 12.82 -0.43
N PRO A 247 -9.37 13.23 -0.33
CA PRO A 247 -10.27 13.14 -1.49
C PRO A 247 -9.87 14.11 -2.60
N LYS A 248 -9.47 15.34 -2.24
CA LYS A 248 -9.05 16.37 -3.19
C LYS A 248 -7.78 15.95 -3.94
N LEU A 249 -6.79 15.45 -3.21
CA LEU A 249 -5.57 14.90 -3.80
C LEU A 249 -5.90 13.74 -4.75
N SER A 250 -6.80 12.84 -4.35
CA SER A 250 -7.25 11.72 -5.19
C SER A 250 -7.85 12.20 -6.51
N MET A 251 -8.77 13.19 -6.47
CA MET A 251 -9.37 13.76 -7.68
C MET A 251 -8.33 14.45 -8.57
N HIS A 252 -7.38 15.19 -8.00
CA HIS A 252 -6.29 15.81 -8.76
C HIS A 252 -5.40 14.78 -9.45
N LEU A 253 -5.05 13.70 -8.75
CA LEU A 253 -4.25 12.62 -9.32
C LEU A 253 -5.00 11.90 -10.45
N VAL A 254 -6.30 11.63 -10.27
CA VAL A 254 -7.13 11.07 -11.34
C VAL A 254 -7.14 11.96 -12.57
N GLY A 255 -7.44 13.25 -12.42
CA GLY A 255 -7.52 14.18 -13.55
C GLY A 255 -6.19 14.38 -14.27
N LEU A 256 -5.09 14.50 -13.53
CA LEU A 256 -3.75 14.65 -14.12
C LEU A 256 -3.28 13.36 -14.80
N ALA A 257 -3.52 12.20 -14.18
CA ALA A 257 -3.16 10.91 -14.79
C ALA A 257 -3.99 10.63 -16.05
N GLU A 258 -5.29 10.96 -16.08
CA GLU A 258 -6.09 10.84 -17.31
C GLU A 258 -5.57 11.75 -18.42
N LYS A 259 -5.23 13.00 -18.10
CA LYS A 259 -4.66 13.97 -19.06
C LYS A 259 -3.35 13.46 -19.66
N GLU A 260 -2.46 12.95 -18.82
CA GLU A 260 -1.14 12.43 -19.22
C GLU A 260 -1.20 10.95 -19.68
N LYS A 261 -2.39 10.34 -19.71
CA LYS A 261 -2.65 8.95 -20.12
C LYS A 261 -1.86 7.90 -19.33
N ILE A 262 -1.63 8.15 -18.04
CA ILE A 262 -0.91 7.24 -17.14
C ILE A 262 -1.92 6.27 -16.50
N PRO A 263 -1.69 4.94 -16.56
CA PRO A 263 -2.50 3.98 -15.82
C PRO A 263 -2.40 4.24 -14.32
N LEU A 264 -3.55 4.45 -13.66
CA LEU A 264 -3.60 4.83 -12.26
C LEU A 264 -4.39 3.81 -11.44
N TYR A 265 -3.72 3.25 -10.43
CA TYR A 265 -4.35 2.47 -9.36
C TYR A 265 -3.79 2.92 -8.03
N PHE A 266 -4.67 3.21 -7.08
CA PHE A 266 -4.27 3.57 -5.74
C PHE A 266 -5.27 3.11 -4.70
N LYS A 267 -4.82 3.13 -3.45
CA LYS A 267 -5.64 2.89 -2.27
C LYS A 267 -5.58 4.10 -1.36
N ILE A 268 -6.70 4.44 -0.73
CA ILE A 268 -6.76 5.46 0.32
C ILE A 268 -7.42 4.89 1.57
N ILE A 269 -7.07 5.44 2.73
CA ILE A 269 -7.88 5.22 3.93
C ILE A 269 -9.21 5.94 3.73
N ASP A 270 -10.31 5.18 3.88
CA ASP A 270 -11.65 5.73 3.86
C ASP A 270 -12.09 6.12 5.27
N TYR A 271 -12.02 7.42 5.55
CA TYR A 271 -12.48 8.00 6.80
C TYR A 271 -13.99 8.25 6.82
N SER A 272 -14.69 8.16 5.69
CA SER A 272 -16.15 8.33 5.64
C SER A 272 -16.91 7.10 6.14
N PHE A 273 -16.24 5.94 6.20
CA PHE A 273 -16.80 4.68 6.71
C PHE A 273 -16.28 4.32 8.11
N GLN A 274 -15.05 4.70 8.42
CA GLN A 274 -14.38 4.29 9.67
C GLN A 274 -14.63 5.31 10.78
N LYS A 275 -14.96 4.83 11.99
CA LYS A 275 -14.77 5.67 13.17
C LYS A 275 -13.32 6.12 13.19
N PHE A 276 -13.11 7.42 13.36
CA PHE A 276 -11.78 7.96 13.54
C PHE A 276 -11.17 7.33 14.80
N THR A 277 -10.32 6.32 14.61
CA THR A 277 -9.57 5.70 15.70
C THR A 277 -8.18 6.33 15.76
N PRO A 278 -7.57 6.44 16.96
CA PRO A 278 -6.17 6.85 17.07
C PRO A 278 -5.21 5.99 16.23
N GLU A 279 -5.59 4.74 15.94
CA GLU A 279 -4.81 3.82 15.12
C GLU A 279 -4.84 4.20 13.63
N ASN A 280 -6.01 4.53 13.07
CA ASN A 280 -6.11 4.95 11.67
C ASN A 280 -5.50 6.33 11.44
N ALA A 281 -5.68 7.24 12.42
CA ALA A 281 -5.15 8.60 12.38
C ALA A 281 -3.62 8.64 12.26
N GLY A 282 -2.95 7.76 13.02
CA GLY A 282 -1.49 7.68 13.10
C GLY A 282 -0.83 6.95 11.93
N ARG A 283 -1.61 6.42 10.97
CA ARG A 283 -1.04 5.77 9.79
C ARG A 283 -0.29 6.77 8.92
N LEU A 284 0.93 6.39 8.55
CA LEU A 284 1.80 7.18 7.66
C LEU A 284 1.57 6.82 6.18
N ASP A 285 0.81 5.77 5.89
CA ASP A 285 0.50 5.27 4.55
C ASP A 285 -0.96 5.54 4.16
N LYS A 286 -1.41 6.78 4.35
CA LYS A 286 -2.81 7.18 4.14
C LYS A 286 -3.27 7.03 2.69
N MET A 287 -2.34 7.13 1.75
CA MET A 287 -2.58 6.84 0.34
C MET A 287 -1.39 6.10 -0.28
N LEU A 288 -1.69 5.07 -1.08
CA LEU A 288 -0.72 4.20 -1.74
C LEU A 288 -1.01 4.14 -3.23
N VAL A 289 -0.12 4.66 -4.06
CA VAL A 289 -0.23 4.57 -5.53
C VAL A 289 0.62 3.42 -6.03
N TYR A 290 0.03 2.53 -6.81
CA TYR A 290 0.67 1.36 -7.40
C TYR A 290 0.93 1.62 -8.88
N THR A 291 2.15 1.38 -9.32
CA THR A 291 2.60 1.70 -10.68
C THR A 291 3.70 0.73 -11.12
N ASP A 292 3.98 0.70 -12.42
CA ASP A 292 5.21 0.10 -12.93
C ASP A 292 6.39 1.10 -12.88
N LYS A 293 7.61 0.59 -13.10
CA LYS A 293 8.84 1.37 -13.19
C LYS A 293 8.83 2.43 -14.28
N GLU A 294 8.14 2.20 -15.39
CA GLU A 294 8.08 3.15 -16.51
C GLU A 294 7.26 4.39 -16.14
N ASN A 295 6.14 4.19 -15.44
CA ASN A 295 5.21 5.26 -15.08
C ASN A 295 5.53 5.91 -13.73
N ALA A 296 6.36 5.28 -12.88
CA ALA A 296 6.70 5.85 -11.57
C ALA A 296 7.35 7.24 -11.64
N PRO A 297 8.33 7.53 -12.53
CA PRO A 297 8.90 8.87 -12.66
C PRO A 297 7.87 9.90 -13.11
N LYS A 298 6.96 9.51 -14.02
CA LYS A 298 5.87 10.38 -14.52
C LYS A 298 4.90 10.74 -13.39
N LEU A 299 4.50 9.76 -12.57
CA LEU A 299 3.66 9.99 -11.39
C LEU A 299 4.38 10.81 -10.32
N ALA A 300 5.67 10.55 -10.08
CA ALA A 300 6.48 11.34 -9.15
C ALA A 300 6.50 12.82 -9.55
N LYS A 301 6.65 13.13 -10.84
CA LYS A 301 6.59 14.50 -11.37
C LYS A 301 5.22 15.15 -11.17
N ILE A 302 4.13 14.41 -11.40
CA ILE A 302 2.77 14.90 -11.12
C ILE A 302 2.62 15.25 -9.64
N ILE A 303 3.15 14.42 -8.74
CA ILE A 303 3.11 14.65 -7.30
C ILE A 303 4.00 15.84 -6.91
N GLU A 304 5.17 16.00 -7.50
CA GLU A 304 6.06 17.15 -7.31
C GLU A 304 5.36 18.47 -7.69
N GLU A 305 4.65 18.50 -8.83
CA GLU A 305 3.84 19.67 -9.20
C GLU A 305 2.76 19.98 -8.17
N LEU A 306 2.14 18.95 -7.59
CA LEU A 306 1.16 19.12 -6.53
C LEU A 306 1.80 19.60 -5.22
N GLN A 307 3.03 19.18 -4.90
CA GLN A 307 3.78 19.70 -3.76
C GLN A 307 4.03 21.21 -3.89
N VAL A 308 4.34 21.69 -5.10
CA VAL A 308 4.51 23.13 -5.35
C VAL A 308 3.18 23.88 -5.25
N LYS A 309 2.11 23.35 -5.85
CA LYS A 309 0.78 24.00 -5.90
C LYS A 309 0.03 23.95 -4.56
N ARG A 310 0.29 22.92 -3.76
CA ARG A 310 -0.44 22.59 -2.51
C ARG A 310 0.53 22.11 -1.42
N PRO A 311 1.53 22.93 -1.03
CA PRO A 311 2.56 22.52 -0.08
C PRO A 311 1.99 22.05 1.27
N GLN A 312 0.86 22.61 1.69
CA GLN A 312 0.17 22.23 2.93
C GLN A 312 -0.30 20.77 2.98
N TRP A 313 -0.36 20.07 1.84
CA TRP A 313 -0.70 18.64 1.80
C TRP A 313 0.50 17.73 2.10
N PHE A 314 1.72 18.27 2.15
CA PHE A 314 2.96 17.50 2.11
C PHE A 314 4.00 17.95 3.14
N GLN A 315 4.04 19.25 3.46
CA GLN A 315 5.04 19.84 4.33
C GLN A 315 5.05 19.25 5.74
N GLY A 316 6.25 18.90 6.22
CA GLY A 316 6.45 18.36 7.57
C GLY A 316 5.81 16.98 7.81
N ARG A 317 5.34 16.30 6.76
CA ARG A 317 4.67 15.00 6.87
C ARG A 317 5.72 13.89 6.90
N GLU A 318 5.63 13.04 7.91
CA GLU A 318 6.49 11.86 8.04
C GLU A 318 6.11 10.77 7.03
N LEU A 319 7.06 9.87 6.78
CA LEU A 319 6.89 8.71 5.90
C LEU A 319 7.04 7.40 6.68
N PRO A 320 6.41 6.30 6.22
CA PRO A 320 6.67 4.99 6.78
C PRO A 320 8.16 4.64 6.77
N ASN A 321 8.63 3.92 7.79
CA ASN A 321 10.02 3.47 7.80
C ASN A 321 10.34 2.60 6.58
N LEU A 322 11.61 2.62 6.14
CA LEU A 322 12.15 1.84 5.01
C LEU A 322 11.64 2.19 3.62
N VAL A 323 10.89 3.29 3.44
CA VAL A 323 10.60 3.86 2.12
C VAL A 323 11.68 4.86 1.72
N ALA A 324 11.93 5.02 0.43
CA ALA A 324 12.86 6.03 -0.06
C ALA A 324 12.12 7.38 -0.20
N PRO A 325 12.54 8.46 0.48
CA PRO A 325 11.91 9.75 0.31
C PRO A 325 12.21 10.28 -1.10
N ILE A 326 11.18 10.80 -1.78
CA ILE A 326 11.30 11.50 -3.06
C ILE A 326 10.78 12.94 -3.01
N GLY A 327 10.28 13.34 -1.84
CA GLY A 327 9.83 14.68 -1.52
C GLY A 327 9.23 14.69 -0.11
N GLU A 328 8.88 15.87 0.41
CA GLU A 328 8.22 15.96 1.72
C GLU A 328 6.87 15.22 1.70
N GLY A 329 6.64 14.34 2.68
CA GLY A 329 5.41 13.53 2.71
C GLY A 329 5.23 12.54 1.57
N VAL A 330 6.25 12.32 0.72
CA VAL A 330 6.20 11.43 -0.46
C VAL A 330 7.37 10.44 -0.43
N GLY A 331 7.04 9.16 -0.39
CA GLY A 331 8.00 8.06 -0.40
C GLY A 331 7.77 7.10 -1.57
N ILE A 332 8.77 6.32 -1.92
CA ILE A 332 8.66 5.27 -2.94
C ILE A 332 9.33 3.99 -2.47
N ALA A 333 8.80 2.85 -2.91
CA ALA A 333 9.40 1.55 -2.70
C ALA A 333 9.08 0.60 -3.85
N ALA A 334 9.92 -0.41 -4.06
CA ALA A 334 9.68 -1.47 -5.02
C ALA A 334 8.73 -2.53 -4.44
N GLU A 335 7.72 -2.94 -5.21
CA GLU A 335 6.92 -4.11 -4.89
C GLU A 335 7.76 -5.39 -4.97
N PRO A 336 7.32 -6.49 -4.33
CA PRO A 336 8.04 -7.74 -4.42
C PRO A 336 8.24 -8.23 -5.86
N SER A 337 9.48 -8.59 -6.20
CA SER A 337 9.82 -9.16 -7.50
C SER A 337 9.27 -10.58 -7.66
N LYS A 338 9.26 -11.09 -8.90
CA LYS A 338 8.89 -12.51 -9.18
C LYS A 338 9.75 -13.48 -8.36
N PHE A 339 11.05 -13.21 -8.24
CA PHE A 339 11.96 -13.98 -7.39
C PHE A 339 11.51 -13.99 -5.91
N GLN A 340 11.18 -12.83 -5.34
CA GLN A 340 10.74 -12.72 -3.95
C GLN A 340 9.41 -13.45 -3.73
N LYS A 341 8.45 -13.28 -4.64
CA LYS A 341 7.16 -14.00 -4.61
C LYS A 341 7.36 -15.52 -4.61
N GLN A 342 8.25 -16.03 -5.46
CA GLN A 342 8.55 -17.46 -5.55
C GLN A 342 9.30 -17.98 -4.32
N LYS A 343 10.31 -17.25 -3.85
CA LYS A 343 11.19 -17.69 -2.75
C LYS A 343 10.47 -17.70 -1.39
N PHE A 344 9.61 -16.71 -1.13
CA PHE A 344 9.02 -16.49 0.19
C PHE A 344 7.51 -16.78 0.26
N GLY A 345 6.90 -17.25 -0.83
CA GLY A 345 5.48 -17.62 -0.87
C GLY A 345 4.57 -16.47 -0.44
N GLU A 346 3.68 -16.71 0.53
CA GLU A 346 2.79 -15.67 1.09
C GLU A 346 3.56 -14.46 1.66
N GLN A 347 4.71 -14.69 2.30
CA GLN A 347 5.55 -13.61 2.82
C GLN A 347 6.26 -12.83 1.71
N GLY A 348 6.30 -13.38 0.50
CA GLY A 348 6.80 -12.75 -0.72
C GLY A 348 5.78 -11.89 -1.44
N LYS A 349 4.52 -11.82 -0.99
CA LYS A 349 3.44 -11.12 -1.71
C LYS A 349 3.31 -9.63 -1.38
N SER A 350 3.94 -9.14 -0.31
CA SER A 350 3.87 -7.71 0.05
C SER A 350 5.24 -7.13 0.35
N PHE A 351 5.45 -5.86 -0.03
CA PHE A 351 6.66 -5.10 0.33
C PHE A 351 6.97 -5.21 1.83
N ASN A 352 5.95 -4.95 2.65
CA ASN A 352 6.05 -4.99 4.11
C ASN A 352 6.53 -6.35 4.62
N SER A 353 5.96 -7.45 4.12
CA SER A 353 6.31 -8.80 4.57
C SER A 353 7.74 -9.19 4.20
N VAL A 354 8.19 -8.85 2.98
CA VAL A 354 9.56 -9.14 2.54
C VAL A 354 10.57 -8.36 3.37
N ARG A 355 10.34 -7.06 3.58
CA ARG A 355 11.25 -6.20 4.36
C ARG A 355 11.21 -6.54 5.84
N ALA A 356 10.06 -6.96 6.38
CA ALA A 356 9.96 -7.49 7.74
C ALA A 356 10.85 -8.73 7.92
N LEU A 357 10.73 -9.71 7.02
CA LEU A 357 11.52 -10.94 7.11
C LEU A 357 13.02 -10.66 6.99
N PHE A 358 13.41 -9.81 6.04
CA PHE A 358 14.79 -9.36 5.87
C PHE A 358 15.34 -8.68 7.13
N MET A 359 14.63 -7.68 7.65
CA MET A 359 15.09 -6.94 8.82
C MET A 359 15.14 -7.83 10.08
N LYS A 360 14.23 -8.80 10.22
CA LYS A 360 14.26 -9.79 11.31
C LYS A 360 15.60 -10.51 11.36
N GLU A 361 16.08 -10.98 10.22
CA GLU A 361 17.37 -11.67 10.13
C GLU A 361 18.55 -10.74 10.39
N VAL A 362 18.54 -9.54 9.81
CA VAL A 362 19.57 -8.52 10.05
C VAL A 362 19.73 -8.26 11.54
N TRP A 363 18.62 -8.09 12.26
CA TRP A 363 18.64 -7.78 13.68
C TRP A 363 18.97 -8.97 14.57
N ARG A 364 18.48 -10.17 14.24
CA ARG A 364 18.89 -11.40 14.92
C ARG A 364 20.41 -11.57 14.84
N ASP A 365 20.97 -11.44 13.64
CA ASP A 365 22.39 -11.68 13.39
C ASP A 365 23.25 -10.56 14.00
N THR A 366 22.78 -9.31 13.95
CA THR A 366 23.39 -8.18 14.67
C THR A 366 23.41 -8.41 16.18
N THR A 367 22.30 -8.86 16.76
CA THR A 367 22.22 -9.14 18.21
C THR A 367 23.19 -10.25 18.60
N LYS A 368 23.28 -11.31 17.79
CA LYS A 368 24.26 -12.38 17.96
C LYS A 368 25.70 -11.84 17.96
N ASP A 369 26.06 -11.01 16.99
CA ASP A 369 27.41 -10.46 16.91
C ASP A 369 27.76 -9.60 18.12
N ILE A 370 26.82 -8.75 18.54
CA ILE A 370 26.97 -7.90 19.73
C ILE A 370 27.14 -8.76 20.97
N LEU A 371 26.31 -9.79 21.15
CA LEU A 371 26.39 -10.72 22.29
C LEU A 371 27.75 -11.42 22.35
N ILE A 372 28.27 -11.90 21.22
CA ILE A 372 29.56 -12.59 21.15
C ILE A 372 30.70 -11.62 21.47
N ALA A 373 30.69 -10.42 20.86
CA ALA A 373 31.75 -9.44 21.04
C ALA A 373 31.74 -8.76 22.43
N ASN A 374 30.58 -8.70 23.08
CA ASN A 374 30.37 -7.88 24.28
C ASN A 374 29.73 -8.65 25.45
N LYS A 375 29.93 -9.97 25.52
CA LYS A 375 29.25 -10.86 26.48
C LYS A 375 29.31 -10.37 27.94
N ASP A 376 30.40 -9.71 28.33
CA ASP A 376 30.67 -9.24 29.70
C ASP A 376 30.22 -7.79 29.96
N VAL A 377 29.74 -7.08 28.93
CA VAL A 377 29.24 -5.69 29.05
C VAL A 377 27.95 -5.67 29.84
N LYS A 378 27.82 -4.70 30.74
CA LYS A 378 26.65 -4.47 31.58
C LYS A 378 25.86 -3.26 31.08
N PRO A 379 24.68 -3.45 30.45
CA PRO A 379 23.75 -2.34 30.21
C PRO A 379 23.26 -1.78 31.55
N ARG A 380 22.58 -0.62 31.52
CA ARG A 380 21.98 0.01 32.70
C ARG A 380 21.10 -1.02 33.43
N GLY A 381 21.53 -1.49 34.60
CA GLY A 381 20.86 -2.58 35.34
C GLY A 381 21.77 -3.69 35.88
N GLY A 382 23.08 -3.63 35.64
CA GLY A 382 24.09 -4.40 36.40
C GLY A 382 24.29 -5.87 35.99
N ARG A 383 23.37 -6.45 35.20
CA ARG A 383 23.52 -7.77 34.56
C ARG A 383 24.36 -7.65 33.28
N THR A 384 25.17 -8.65 32.96
CA THR A 384 25.90 -8.69 31.68
C THR A 384 24.99 -9.10 30.53
N PHE A 385 25.38 -8.79 29.29
CA PHE A 385 24.70 -9.28 28.09
C PHE A 385 24.57 -10.82 28.08
N GLN A 386 25.59 -11.54 28.51
CA GLN A 386 25.53 -12.99 28.66
C GLN A 386 24.46 -13.42 29.68
N GLN A 387 24.38 -12.76 30.83
CA GLN A 387 23.38 -13.06 31.84
C GLN A 387 21.97 -12.82 31.30
N ILE A 388 21.74 -11.70 30.63
CA ILE A 388 20.45 -11.38 30.00
C ILE A 388 20.05 -12.47 28.99
N PHE A 389 20.96 -12.84 28.08
CA PHE A 389 20.69 -13.90 27.10
C PHE A 389 20.40 -15.25 27.78
N ASN A 390 21.20 -15.64 28.77
CA ASN A 390 21.03 -16.89 29.49
C ASN A 390 19.68 -16.94 30.22
N ASP A 391 19.27 -15.85 30.87
CA ASP A 391 17.97 -15.76 31.54
C ASP A 391 16.83 -15.97 30.53
N GLN A 392 16.90 -15.31 29.37
CA GLN A 392 15.91 -15.45 28.31
C GLN A 392 15.88 -16.87 27.72
N LEU A 393 17.04 -17.52 27.56
CA LEU A 393 17.14 -18.89 27.07
C LEU A 393 16.59 -19.90 28.07
N ARG A 394 16.84 -19.70 29.38
CA ARG A 394 16.24 -20.53 30.43
C ARG A 394 14.72 -20.45 30.38
N LEU A 395 14.20 -19.22 30.40
CA LEU A 395 12.75 -18.98 30.33
C LEU A 395 12.11 -19.61 29.08
N SER A 396 12.80 -19.59 27.95
CA SER A 396 12.30 -20.23 26.73
C SER A 396 12.39 -21.74 26.76
N LEU A 397 13.23 -22.35 27.61
CA LEU A 397 13.34 -23.80 27.79
C LEU A 397 12.50 -24.35 28.94
N ASP A 398 11.98 -23.51 29.84
CA ASP A 398 11.22 -23.92 31.02
C ASP A 398 10.02 -24.84 30.70
N TYR A 399 9.37 -24.66 29.54
CA TYR A 399 8.25 -25.51 29.12
C TYR A 399 8.65 -26.98 28.90
N LEU A 400 9.93 -27.26 28.67
CA LEU A 400 10.46 -28.61 28.50
C LEU A 400 10.63 -29.35 29.83
N LYS A 401 10.47 -28.67 30.98
CA LYS A 401 10.61 -29.23 32.33
C LYS A 401 11.91 -30.02 32.53
N LEU A 402 12.99 -29.52 31.92
CA LEU A 402 14.32 -30.12 32.03
C LEU A 402 14.96 -29.78 33.38
N ASP A 403 15.84 -30.68 33.85
CA ASP A 403 16.68 -30.39 35.00
C ASP A 403 17.61 -29.19 34.74
N SER A 404 17.85 -28.39 35.78
CA SER A 404 18.68 -27.19 35.71
C SER A 404 20.10 -27.45 35.18
N GLY A 405 20.69 -28.62 35.49
CA GLY A 405 22.00 -29.03 34.98
C GLY A 405 21.99 -29.32 33.48
N ILE A 406 20.89 -29.88 32.96
CA ILE A 406 20.70 -30.10 31.51
C ILE A 406 20.54 -28.76 30.79
N VAL A 407 19.73 -27.85 31.34
CA VAL A 407 19.55 -26.50 30.78
C VAL A 407 20.88 -25.75 30.73
N ASN A 408 21.68 -25.81 31.80
CA ASN A 408 23.01 -25.20 31.83
C ASN A 408 23.92 -25.75 30.71
N ARG A 409 23.95 -27.07 30.55
CA ARG A 409 24.74 -27.74 29.50
C ARG A 409 24.31 -27.32 28.10
N TYR A 410 23.00 -27.14 27.87
CA TYR A 410 22.48 -26.66 26.60
C TYR A 410 22.86 -25.20 26.34
N ILE A 411 22.79 -24.33 27.35
CA ILE A 411 23.24 -22.94 27.25
C ILE A 411 24.74 -22.87 26.92
N GLU A 412 25.57 -23.66 27.60
CA GLU A 412 27.01 -23.73 27.34
C GLU A 412 27.31 -24.17 25.89
N GLN A 413 26.63 -25.22 25.41
CA GLN A 413 26.77 -25.68 24.02
C GLN A 413 26.33 -24.62 23.01
N VAL A 414 25.28 -23.86 23.31
CA VAL A 414 24.85 -22.72 22.47
C VAL A 414 25.92 -21.64 22.39
N TRP A 415 26.59 -21.30 23.50
CA TRP A 415 27.71 -20.36 23.49
C TRP A 415 28.94 -20.90 22.74
N GLN A 416 29.28 -22.19 22.93
CA GLN A 416 30.37 -22.84 22.21
C GLN A 416 30.13 -22.90 20.70
N ALA A 417 28.88 -23.07 20.29
CA ALA A 417 28.45 -22.99 18.90
C ALA A 417 28.43 -21.55 18.34
N GLY A 418 28.79 -20.54 19.15
CA GLY A 418 28.74 -19.14 18.74
C GLY A 418 27.32 -18.70 18.40
N LEU A 419 26.33 -19.15 19.18
CA LEU A 419 24.90 -18.84 18.98
C LEU A 419 24.41 -19.20 17.56
N ASP A 420 24.95 -20.26 16.96
CA ASP A 420 24.62 -20.72 15.61
C ASP A 420 23.89 -22.06 15.67
N THR A 421 22.63 -22.09 15.25
CA THR A 421 21.81 -23.30 15.25
C THR A 421 22.40 -24.40 14.37
N GLU A 422 23.14 -24.04 13.31
CA GLU A 422 23.73 -25.01 12.38
C GLU A 422 24.99 -25.67 12.94
N LYS A 423 25.58 -25.10 14.00
CA LYS A 423 26.76 -25.66 14.68
C LYS A 423 26.39 -26.50 15.91
N LEU A 424 25.11 -26.60 16.24
CA LEU A 424 24.61 -27.43 17.34
C LEU A 424 24.54 -28.90 16.93
N SER A 425 24.77 -29.80 17.89
CA SER A 425 24.45 -31.22 17.70
C SER A 425 22.95 -31.40 17.47
N GLN A 426 22.55 -32.47 16.75
CA GLN A 426 21.14 -32.70 16.42
C GLN A 426 20.25 -32.74 17.67
N GLU A 427 20.72 -33.38 18.75
CA GLU A 427 20.02 -33.44 20.03
C GLU A 427 19.71 -32.05 20.58
N VAL A 428 20.72 -31.17 20.62
CA VAL A 428 20.55 -29.80 21.12
C VAL A 428 19.74 -28.96 20.15
N LYS A 429 19.91 -29.15 18.84
CA LYS A 429 19.14 -28.46 17.80
C LYS A 429 17.65 -28.75 17.93
N ASP A 430 17.26 -29.99 18.20
CA ASP A 430 15.86 -30.39 18.35
C ASP A 430 15.19 -29.77 19.60
N LYS A 431 15.96 -29.57 20.67
CA LYS A 431 15.45 -29.01 21.93
C LYS A 431 15.52 -27.48 22.00
N VAL A 432 16.60 -26.91 21.47
CA VAL A 432 16.97 -25.52 21.67
C VAL A 432 16.86 -24.69 20.39
N GLY A 433 16.98 -25.29 19.20
CA GLY A 433 17.09 -24.56 17.93
C GLY A 433 15.99 -23.53 17.70
N ARG A 434 14.71 -23.92 17.87
CA ARG A 434 13.57 -22.99 17.75
C ARG A 434 13.54 -21.92 18.85
N ASN A 435 14.02 -22.27 20.04
CA ASN A 435 14.07 -21.37 21.19
C ASN A 435 15.23 -20.39 21.09
N LEU A 436 16.34 -20.77 20.43
CA LEU A 436 17.52 -19.92 20.25
C LEU A 436 17.19 -18.68 19.42
N GLU A 437 16.51 -18.85 18.28
CA GLU A 437 16.14 -17.71 17.42
C GLU A 437 15.21 -16.72 18.14
N SER A 438 14.18 -17.24 18.81
CA SER A 438 13.25 -16.40 19.58
C SER A 438 13.93 -15.74 20.79
N THR A 439 14.89 -16.42 21.42
CA THR A 439 15.69 -15.89 22.52
C THR A 439 16.59 -14.75 22.04
N LEU A 440 17.25 -14.89 20.89
CA LEU A 440 18.05 -13.80 20.30
C LEU A 440 17.19 -12.56 20.05
N LEU A 441 15.99 -12.75 19.50
CA LEU A 441 15.05 -11.67 19.24
C LEU A 441 14.50 -11.01 20.53
N ARG A 442 14.27 -11.78 21.60
CA ARG A 442 13.87 -11.21 22.90
C ARG A 442 15.03 -10.46 23.55
N THR A 443 16.22 -11.04 23.51
CA THR A 443 17.45 -10.44 24.07
C THR A 443 17.77 -9.11 23.38
N MET A 444 17.50 -9.00 22.08
CA MET A 444 17.60 -7.75 21.34
C MET A 444 16.86 -6.60 22.02
N GLN A 445 15.66 -6.85 22.56
CA GLN A 445 14.83 -5.82 23.20
C GLN A 445 15.48 -5.25 24.47
N ASP A 446 16.28 -6.05 25.18
CA ASP A 446 16.97 -5.65 26.40
C ASP A 446 18.32 -4.98 26.11
N ILE A 447 18.98 -5.35 25.01
CA ILE A 447 20.33 -4.90 24.68
C ILE A 447 20.33 -3.67 23.77
N ILE A 448 19.59 -3.73 22.66
CA ILE A 448 19.67 -2.72 21.58
C ILE A 448 19.32 -1.31 22.06
N PRO A 449 18.29 -1.07 22.91
CA PRO A 449 18.01 0.26 23.43
C PRO A 449 19.14 0.88 24.27
N ASN A 450 20.09 0.08 24.74
CA ASN A 450 21.21 0.53 25.57
C ASN A 450 22.49 0.82 24.79
N ILE A 451 22.47 0.66 23.46
CA ILE A 451 23.63 0.91 22.59
C ILE A 451 23.37 2.20 21.80
N THR A 452 24.39 3.03 21.59
CA THR A 452 24.25 4.26 20.80
C THR A 452 23.94 3.94 19.33
N PRO A 453 23.04 4.69 18.68
CA PRO A 453 22.70 4.51 17.26
C PRO A 453 23.93 4.43 16.34
N ASP A 454 24.92 5.30 16.56
CA ASP A 454 26.16 5.35 15.78
C ASP A 454 26.98 4.07 15.88
N SER A 455 26.97 3.41 17.03
CA SER A 455 27.69 2.14 17.18
C SER A 455 26.94 1.01 16.50
N LEU A 456 25.59 1.03 16.57
CA LEU A 456 24.74 0.02 15.94
C LEU A 456 24.74 0.10 14.42
N VAL A 457 24.82 1.30 13.82
CA VAL A 457 24.74 1.46 12.37
C VAL A 457 25.83 0.65 11.64
N THR A 458 27.03 0.52 12.23
CA THR A 458 28.09 -0.30 11.65
C THR A 458 27.74 -1.79 11.64
N TRP A 459 27.22 -2.32 12.76
CA TRP A 459 26.84 -3.73 12.86
C TRP A 459 25.68 -4.05 11.93
N VAL A 460 24.63 -3.22 11.97
CA VAL A 460 23.43 -3.39 11.16
C VAL A 460 23.74 -3.19 9.68
N GLY A 461 24.50 -2.16 9.33
CA GLY A 461 24.91 -1.86 7.96
C GLY A 461 25.67 -3.03 7.33
N ARG A 462 26.61 -3.64 8.06
CA ARG A 462 27.30 -4.85 7.60
C ARG A 462 26.31 -5.98 7.31
N ARG A 463 25.37 -6.23 8.23
CA ARG A 463 24.36 -7.30 8.04
C ARG A 463 23.38 -7.00 6.91
N ILE A 464 23.05 -5.74 6.66
CA ILE A 464 22.26 -5.33 5.49
C ILE A 464 23.02 -5.66 4.20
N GLN A 465 24.29 -5.30 4.11
CA GLN A 465 25.13 -5.61 2.95
C GLN A 465 25.20 -7.12 2.67
N ASP A 466 25.37 -7.93 3.73
CA ASP A 466 25.45 -9.39 3.62
C ASP A 466 24.11 -10.04 3.22
N LYS A 467 23.00 -9.55 3.77
CA LYS A 467 21.68 -10.22 3.70
C LYS A 467 20.81 -9.70 2.57
N ALA A 468 20.85 -8.42 2.23
CA ALA A 468 19.94 -7.83 1.26
C ALA A 468 19.98 -8.54 -0.11
N PRO A 469 21.15 -8.93 -0.67
CA PRO A 469 21.22 -9.67 -1.93
C PRO A 469 20.49 -11.02 -1.88
N GLN A 470 20.49 -11.70 -0.73
CA GLN A 470 19.79 -12.98 -0.54
C GLN A 470 18.26 -12.82 -0.62
N TYR A 471 17.77 -11.61 -0.34
CA TYR A 471 16.38 -11.22 -0.43
C TYR A 471 16.03 -10.53 -1.77
N GLY A 472 16.98 -10.33 -2.67
CA GLY A 472 16.78 -9.52 -3.88
C GLY A 472 16.52 -8.04 -3.57
N ILE A 473 17.02 -7.55 -2.43
CA ILE A 473 16.90 -6.17 -1.97
C ILE A 473 18.20 -5.43 -2.30
N ASN A 474 18.10 -4.16 -2.67
CA ASN A 474 19.26 -3.30 -2.86
C ASN A 474 19.86 -2.93 -1.49
N PRO A 475 21.11 -3.30 -1.16
CA PRO A 475 21.71 -2.97 0.13
C PRO A 475 21.94 -1.46 0.34
N GLU A 476 22.06 -0.69 -0.74
CA GLU A 476 22.25 0.77 -0.69
C GLU A 476 20.93 1.54 -0.54
N ASN A 477 19.80 0.87 -0.80
CA ASN A 477 18.47 1.40 -0.55
C ASN A 477 17.47 0.26 -0.39
N ILE A 478 17.17 -0.09 0.85
CA ILE A 478 16.32 -1.25 1.18
C ILE A 478 14.84 -1.08 0.78
N ALA A 479 14.44 0.13 0.37
CA ALA A 479 13.15 0.39 -0.26
C ALA A 479 13.07 -0.22 -1.67
N LEU A 480 14.21 -0.43 -2.33
CA LEU A 480 14.31 -0.91 -3.71
C LEU A 480 14.73 -2.38 -3.79
N ASN A 481 14.40 -3.02 -4.90
CA ASN A 481 14.93 -4.35 -5.24
C ASN A 481 16.27 -4.20 -5.97
N LYS A 482 17.08 -5.26 -5.93
CA LYS A 482 18.33 -5.37 -6.70
C LYS A 482 18.07 -5.59 -8.18
#